data_AF-A0A4Y8WPS8-F1
#
_entry.id   AF-A0A4Y8WPS8-F1
#
_cell.length_a   1.000
_cell.length_b   1.000
_cell.length_c   1.000
_cell.angle_alpha   90.00
_cell.angle_beta   90.00
_cell.angle_gamma   90.00
#
_symmetry.space_group_name_H-M   'P 1'
#
loop_
_entity.id
_entity.type
_entity.pdbx_description
1 polymer ?
#
loop_
_entity_poly.entity_id
_entity_poly.type
_entity_poly.pdbx_seq_one_letter_code
_entity_poly.pdbx_strand_id
1 'polypeptide(L)'
;MTTNNNPLLNCPPLRFPEFSDPWQQTTLGAIGEIRMCKRILANQTNKEGGVPFFKIGTIGKKEDSYIPETLFHEYKSKYPYPDKGQILITCAGTIGRCLVFDGSDAYYQDSNIVWIDNEESSITNQYLFYVLNGTDWSKLNTSTIVRLYNDDLRALSISLPSLEEQRKIADFLSLIDERIETQRQTISHLYSLSMGFYLCIRNKRKVKWSKVFLRDVMTIRKEKNSKNAEVHSVSVNRGIINQIEHLGRSFAAKD
;
A
#
# COMPACT_ATOMS: atom_id res chain seq x y z
N MET A 1 -2.78 14.65 -30.93
CA MET A 1 -3.58 13.71 -30.13
C MET A 1 -5.02 13.83 -30.60
N THR A 2 -5.43 12.93 -31.49
CA THR A 2 -6.76 12.95 -32.10
C THR A 2 -7.75 12.21 -31.19
N THR A 3 -8.68 12.95 -30.60
CA THR A 3 -9.84 12.41 -29.89
C THR A 3 -10.80 11.81 -30.91
N ASN A 4 -10.75 10.49 -31.10
CA ASN A 4 -11.73 9.79 -31.94
C ASN A 4 -13.00 9.54 -31.10
N ASN A 5 -14.05 10.30 -31.40
CA ASN A 5 -15.40 10.04 -30.95
C ASN A 5 -15.95 8.81 -31.71
N ASN A 6 -15.78 7.63 -31.13
CA ASN A 6 -16.53 6.44 -31.50
C ASN A 6 -17.55 6.15 -30.38
N PRO A 7 -18.78 5.70 -30.69
CA PRO A 7 -19.85 5.52 -29.71
C PRO A 7 -19.40 4.51 -28.63
N LEU A 8 -19.18 5.04 -27.41
CA LEU A 8 -18.95 4.37 -26.12
C LEU A 8 -18.70 2.86 -26.21
N LEU A 9 -17.54 2.45 -26.74
CA LEU A 9 -17.04 1.13 -26.41
C LEU A 9 -16.85 1.12 -24.88
N ASN A 10 -17.30 0.05 -24.23
CA ASN A 10 -17.12 -0.18 -22.80
C ASN A 10 -15.63 -0.41 -22.50
N CYS A 11 -14.80 0.61 -22.62
CA CYS A 11 -13.36 0.56 -22.42
C CYS A 11 -12.85 1.90 -21.87
N PRO A 12 -11.76 1.90 -21.10
CA PRO A 12 -11.21 3.14 -20.53
C PRO A 12 -10.68 4.09 -21.61
N PRO A 13 -10.67 5.41 -21.35
CA PRO A 13 -10.13 6.40 -22.28
C PRO A 13 -8.61 6.30 -22.46
N LEU A 14 -7.90 5.76 -21.46
CA LEU A 14 -6.47 5.45 -21.55
C LEU A 14 -6.31 3.95 -21.72
N ARG A 15 -5.81 3.53 -22.90
CA ARG A 15 -5.69 2.13 -23.32
C ARG A 15 -4.51 1.96 -24.26
N PHE A 16 -3.92 0.77 -24.31
CA PHE A 16 -2.88 0.47 -25.30
C PHE A 16 -3.49 0.42 -26.72
N PRO A 17 -2.84 1.04 -27.72
CA PRO A 17 -3.43 1.26 -29.05
C PRO A 17 -3.71 -0.01 -29.85
N GLU A 18 -3.04 -1.11 -29.55
CA GLU A 18 -3.24 -2.41 -30.18
C GLU A 18 -4.52 -3.13 -29.75
N PHE A 19 -5.18 -2.69 -28.68
CA PHE A 19 -6.44 -3.27 -28.22
C PHE A 19 -7.62 -2.37 -28.55
N SER A 20 -8.62 -2.93 -29.23
CA SER A 20 -9.83 -2.21 -29.63
C SER A 20 -11.12 -2.89 -29.21
N ASP A 21 -11.09 -4.15 -28.75
CA ASP A 21 -12.29 -4.89 -28.35
C ASP A 21 -12.97 -4.26 -27.12
N PRO A 22 -14.31 -4.25 -27.01
CA PRO A 22 -14.97 -3.77 -25.80
C PRO A 22 -14.63 -4.66 -24.60
N TRP A 23 -14.47 -4.06 -23.41
CA TRP A 23 -14.33 -4.86 -22.18
C TRP A 23 -15.70 -5.45 -21.82
N GLN A 24 -15.70 -6.65 -21.23
CA GLN A 24 -16.91 -7.32 -20.78
C GLN A 24 -17.20 -6.96 -19.32
N GLN A 25 -18.45 -6.65 -18.99
CA GLN A 25 -18.85 -6.48 -17.59
C GLN A 25 -19.18 -7.83 -16.96
N THR A 26 -18.72 -8.04 -15.74
CA THR A 26 -19.04 -9.22 -14.93
C THR A 26 -18.99 -8.87 -13.45
N THR A 27 -19.12 -9.86 -12.58
CA THR A 27 -18.91 -9.73 -11.14
C THR A 27 -17.85 -10.71 -10.66
N LEU A 28 -17.19 -10.42 -9.53
CA LEU A 28 -16.21 -11.37 -8.96
C LEU A 28 -16.83 -12.72 -8.63
N GLY A 29 -18.10 -12.75 -8.18
CA GLY A 29 -18.80 -14.00 -7.88
C GLY A 29 -19.06 -14.88 -9.11
N ALA A 30 -19.05 -14.31 -10.32
CA ALA A 30 -19.16 -15.07 -11.56
C ALA A 30 -17.80 -15.62 -12.05
N ILE A 31 -16.69 -15.11 -11.50
CA ILE A 31 -15.33 -15.48 -11.92
C ILE A 31 -14.74 -16.57 -11.02
N GLY A 32 -15.02 -16.52 -9.72
CA GLY A 32 -14.42 -17.43 -8.77
C GLY A 32 -15.12 -17.47 -7.43
N GLU A 33 -14.76 -18.47 -6.63
CA GLU A 33 -15.30 -18.62 -5.28
C GLU A 33 -14.47 -17.85 -4.26
N ILE A 34 -15.14 -17.18 -3.33
CA ILE A 34 -14.44 -16.54 -2.20
C ILE A 34 -14.14 -17.61 -1.16
N ARG A 35 -12.85 -17.84 -0.94
CA ARG A 35 -12.32 -18.82 0.01
C ARG A 35 -11.62 -18.14 1.18
N MET A 36 -11.46 -18.88 2.27
CA MET A 36 -10.71 -18.46 3.45
C MET A 36 -10.14 -19.68 4.16
N CYS A 37 -9.08 -19.49 4.93
CA CYS A 37 -8.49 -20.54 5.74
C CYS A 37 -9.43 -20.98 6.88
N LYS A 38 -9.22 -22.17 7.42
CA LYS A 38 -9.90 -22.61 8.66
C LYS A 38 -9.48 -21.73 9.84
N ARG A 39 -10.45 -21.38 10.70
CA ARG A 39 -10.21 -20.59 11.92
C ARG A 39 -9.16 -21.21 12.84
N ILE A 40 -8.20 -20.37 13.24
CA ILE A 40 -7.23 -20.63 14.31
C ILE A 40 -7.72 -19.97 15.59
N LEU A 41 -7.78 -20.72 16.69
CA LEU A 41 -8.14 -20.23 18.01
C LEU A 41 -6.93 -19.60 18.71
N ALA A 42 -7.17 -18.65 19.62
CA ALA A 42 -6.09 -17.93 20.31
C ALA A 42 -5.14 -18.88 21.08
N ASN A 43 -5.66 -19.95 21.67
CA ASN A 43 -4.87 -20.96 22.38
C ASN A 43 -4.07 -21.89 21.45
N GLN A 44 -4.27 -21.82 20.14
CA GLN A 44 -3.49 -22.55 19.13
C GLN A 44 -2.35 -21.69 18.55
N THR A 45 -2.17 -20.46 19.04
CA THR A 45 -1.14 -19.54 18.56
C THR A 45 0.03 -19.41 19.53
N ASN A 46 1.22 -19.24 18.97
CA ASN A 46 2.46 -18.94 19.68
C ASN A 46 2.94 -17.52 19.33
N LYS A 47 3.74 -16.93 20.23
CA LYS A 47 4.40 -15.63 19.98
C LYS A 47 5.69 -15.76 19.17
N GLU A 48 6.33 -16.93 19.23
CA GLU A 48 7.59 -17.23 18.54
C GLU A 48 7.56 -18.72 18.14
N GLY A 49 8.18 -19.05 17.00
CA GLY A 49 8.37 -20.42 16.53
C GLY A 49 7.13 -21.06 15.90
N GLY A 50 7.36 -21.80 14.81
CA GLY A 50 6.32 -22.43 13.99
C GLY A 50 6.08 -21.69 12.68
N VAL A 51 4.93 -21.94 12.05
CA VAL A 51 4.54 -21.34 10.77
C VAL A 51 3.94 -19.96 11.02
N PRO A 52 4.38 -18.89 10.32
CA PRO A 52 3.81 -17.55 10.45
C PRO A 52 2.29 -17.54 10.28
N PHE A 53 1.59 -16.88 11.21
CA PHE A 53 0.14 -16.70 11.18
C PHE A 53 -0.19 -15.22 11.03
N PHE A 54 -0.57 -14.82 9.82
CA PHE A 54 -0.90 -13.44 9.49
C PHE A 54 -2.35 -13.12 9.84
N LYS A 55 -2.48 -12.05 10.63
CA LYS A 55 -3.75 -11.39 10.93
C LYS A 55 -3.84 -10.13 10.10
N ILE A 56 -4.99 -9.49 10.17
CA ILE A 56 -5.29 -8.27 9.43
C ILE A 56 -4.29 -7.12 9.64
N GLY A 57 -3.76 -6.99 10.85
CA GLY A 57 -2.79 -5.95 11.20
C GLY A 57 -1.36 -6.26 10.73
N THR A 58 -1.06 -7.52 10.44
CA THR A 58 0.29 -8.04 10.18
C THR A 58 0.51 -8.54 8.76
N ILE A 59 -0.55 -8.71 7.96
CA ILE A 59 -0.42 -9.06 6.54
C ILE A 59 0.40 -8.01 5.77
N GLY A 60 1.42 -8.48 5.05
CA GLY A 60 2.40 -7.63 4.36
C GLY A 60 3.33 -6.85 5.30
N LYS A 61 3.46 -7.28 6.56
CA LYS A 61 4.40 -6.75 7.55
C LYS A 61 5.16 -7.91 8.19
N LYS A 62 6.04 -7.56 9.14
CA LYS A 62 6.72 -8.54 9.98
C LYS A 62 5.70 -9.37 10.77
N GLU A 63 5.91 -10.67 10.77
CA GLU A 63 5.18 -11.66 11.54
C GLU A 63 5.34 -11.45 13.05
N ASP A 64 4.26 -11.67 13.80
CA ASP A 64 4.20 -11.50 15.25
C ASP A 64 3.41 -12.62 15.96
N SER A 65 2.98 -13.63 15.21
CA SER A 65 2.14 -14.73 15.66
C SER A 65 2.41 -15.94 14.78
N TYR A 66 2.39 -17.12 15.38
CA TYR A 66 2.72 -18.38 14.72
C TYR A 66 1.72 -19.48 15.12
N ILE A 67 1.66 -20.54 14.32
CA ILE A 67 0.95 -21.79 14.65
C ILE A 67 1.91 -22.98 14.59
N PRO A 68 1.66 -24.06 15.36
CA PRO A 68 2.45 -25.28 15.26
C PRO A 68 2.46 -25.86 13.83
N GLU A 69 3.61 -26.36 13.37
CA GLU A 69 3.75 -26.98 12.03
C GLU A 69 2.77 -28.14 11.83
N THR A 70 2.56 -28.95 12.86
CA THR A 70 1.59 -30.06 12.82
C THR A 70 0.17 -29.58 12.52
N LEU A 71 -0.26 -28.48 13.14
CA LEU A 71 -1.56 -27.86 12.91
C LEU A 71 -1.65 -27.28 11.50
N PHE A 72 -0.59 -26.62 11.04
CA PHE A 72 -0.51 -26.07 9.70
C PHE A 72 -0.69 -27.16 8.63
N HIS A 73 0.09 -28.24 8.69
CA HIS A 73 0.00 -29.34 7.73
C HIS A 73 -1.35 -30.07 7.79
N GLU A 74 -1.91 -30.26 9.00
CA GLU A 74 -3.26 -30.80 9.15
C GLU A 74 -4.30 -29.91 8.47
N TYR A 75 -4.23 -28.59 8.68
CA TYR A 75 -5.25 -27.68 8.15
C TYR A 75 -5.12 -27.46 6.65
N LYS A 76 -3.88 -27.29 6.15
CA LYS A 76 -3.57 -27.17 4.72
C LYS A 76 -4.04 -28.40 3.92
N SER A 77 -4.02 -29.59 4.51
CA SER A 77 -4.48 -30.82 3.83
C SER A 77 -5.99 -31.04 3.88
N LYS A 78 -6.69 -30.52 4.89
CA LYS A 78 -8.14 -30.77 5.11
C LYS A 78 -9.05 -29.64 4.66
N TYR A 79 -8.53 -28.41 4.56
CA TYR A 79 -9.32 -27.21 4.31
C TYR A 79 -8.75 -26.41 3.13
N PRO A 80 -9.55 -25.52 2.52
CA PRO A 80 -9.06 -24.62 1.49
C PRO A 80 -7.84 -23.83 1.95
N TYR A 81 -6.85 -23.74 1.06
CA TYR A 81 -5.61 -23.02 1.27
C TYR A 81 -5.20 -22.39 -0.07
N PRO A 82 -4.65 -21.16 -0.08
CA PRO A 82 -4.36 -20.47 -1.34
C PRO A 82 -3.23 -21.16 -2.10
N ASP A 83 -3.33 -21.16 -3.42
CA ASP A 83 -2.26 -21.56 -4.33
C ASP A 83 -1.33 -20.38 -4.64
N LYS A 84 -0.07 -20.70 -4.94
CA LYS A 84 0.92 -19.68 -5.31
C LYS A 84 0.39 -18.83 -6.47
N GLY A 85 0.43 -17.50 -6.29
CA GLY A 85 -0.08 -16.52 -7.26
C GLY A 85 -1.47 -16.01 -6.94
N GLN A 86 -2.28 -16.71 -6.12
CA GLN A 86 -3.60 -16.24 -5.74
C GLN A 86 -3.54 -14.97 -4.88
N ILE A 87 -4.56 -14.13 -5.01
CA ILE A 87 -4.61 -12.80 -4.39
C ILE A 87 -5.41 -12.84 -3.09
N LEU A 88 -4.71 -12.65 -1.99
CA LEU A 88 -5.29 -12.45 -0.67
C LEU A 88 -5.75 -11.00 -0.51
N ILE A 89 -6.90 -10.77 0.11
CA ILE A 89 -7.46 -9.44 0.40
C ILE A 89 -7.97 -9.35 1.83
N THR A 90 -7.75 -8.21 2.48
CA THR A 90 -8.28 -7.92 3.81
C THR A 90 -9.73 -7.42 3.77
N CYS A 91 -10.58 -7.98 4.63
CA CYS A 91 -12.01 -7.72 4.68
C CYS A 91 -12.49 -7.01 5.95
N ALA A 92 -11.60 -6.64 6.87
CA ALA A 92 -11.94 -5.87 8.07
C ALA A 92 -10.83 -4.85 8.36
N GLY A 93 -11.00 -3.99 9.37
CA GLY A 93 -9.96 -3.05 9.78
C GLY A 93 -9.48 -2.18 8.61
N THR A 94 -8.27 -2.44 8.09
CA THR A 94 -7.83 -1.91 6.79
C THR A 94 -8.38 -2.79 5.68
N ILE A 95 -9.52 -2.43 5.10
CA ILE A 95 -10.13 -3.15 3.97
C ILE A 95 -9.35 -2.92 2.68
N GLY A 96 -9.26 -3.95 1.84
CA GLY A 96 -8.81 -3.81 0.46
C GLY A 96 -7.31 -3.90 0.26
N ARG A 97 -6.54 -4.22 1.32
CA ARG A 97 -5.11 -4.50 1.16
C ARG A 97 -4.96 -5.87 0.50
N CYS A 98 -4.33 -5.89 -0.68
CA CYS A 98 -4.01 -7.11 -1.39
C CYS A 98 -2.59 -7.60 -1.12
N LEU A 99 -2.41 -8.92 -1.15
CA LEU A 99 -1.13 -9.61 -1.11
C LEU A 99 -1.16 -10.78 -2.11
N VAL A 100 -0.13 -10.89 -2.95
CA VAL A 100 0.07 -12.07 -3.79
C VAL A 100 0.65 -13.18 -2.92
N PHE A 101 0.02 -14.35 -2.88
CA PHE A 101 0.57 -15.48 -2.14
C PHE A 101 1.80 -16.04 -2.86
N ASP A 102 2.95 -16.04 -2.20
CA ASP A 102 4.24 -16.43 -2.80
C ASP A 102 4.50 -17.96 -2.75
N GLY A 103 3.64 -18.70 -2.05
CA GLY A 103 3.77 -20.14 -1.83
C GLY A 103 4.61 -20.51 -0.60
N SER A 104 5.13 -19.52 0.15
CA SER A 104 5.82 -19.77 1.41
C SER A 104 4.84 -20.31 2.46
N ASP A 105 5.34 -21.15 3.37
CA ASP A 105 4.50 -21.67 4.45
C ASP A 105 4.10 -20.53 5.39
N ALA A 106 2.83 -20.17 5.30
CA ALA A 106 2.18 -19.13 6.09
C ALA A 106 0.70 -19.45 6.23
N TYR A 107 0.04 -18.94 7.26
CA TYR A 107 -1.38 -19.18 7.49
C TYR A 107 -2.12 -17.87 7.76
N TYR A 108 -3.41 -17.79 7.42
CA TYR A 108 -4.14 -16.52 7.36
C TYR A 108 -5.40 -16.55 8.21
N GLN A 109 -5.69 -15.42 8.87
CA GLN A 109 -6.86 -15.30 9.74
C GLN A 109 -8.16 -15.38 8.93
N ASP A 110 -8.98 -16.38 9.24
CA ASP A 110 -10.26 -16.63 8.59
C ASP A 110 -11.21 -15.43 8.66
N SER A 111 -12.05 -15.27 7.64
CA SER A 111 -13.05 -14.21 7.46
C SER A 111 -12.51 -12.76 7.39
N ASN A 112 -11.30 -12.51 7.88
CA ASN A 112 -10.61 -11.22 7.83
C ASN A 112 -9.66 -11.14 6.65
N ILE A 113 -9.13 -12.28 6.22
CA ILE A 113 -8.31 -12.43 5.02
C ILE A 113 -8.95 -13.54 4.19
N VAL A 114 -9.28 -13.20 2.94
CA VAL A 114 -9.93 -14.11 1.98
C VAL A 114 -9.17 -14.06 0.65
N TRP A 115 -9.42 -14.99 -0.25
CA TRP A 115 -8.97 -14.90 -1.65
C TRP A 115 -10.10 -15.27 -2.60
N ILE A 116 -9.94 -14.87 -3.86
CA ILE A 116 -10.82 -15.27 -4.96
C ILE A 116 -10.15 -16.46 -5.65
N ASP A 117 -10.71 -17.64 -5.42
CA ASP A 117 -10.30 -18.90 -6.01
C ASP A 117 -10.79 -18.95 -7.45
N ASN A 118 -9.87 -18.76 -8.39
CA ASN A 118 -10.15 -18.64 -9.82
C ASN A 118 -9.11 -19.41 -10.64
N GLU A 119 -9.57 -19.99 -11.73
CA GLU A 119 -8.79 -20.86 -12.64
C GLU A 119 -7.94 -20.08 -13.67
N GLU A 120 -7.82 -18.77 -13.50
CA GLU A 120 -7.20 -17.83 -14.44
C GLU A 120 -7.72 -17.88 -15.90
N SER A 121 -8.92 -18.44 -16.10
CA SER A 121 -9.53 -18.63 -17.43
C SER A 121 -10.17 -17.36 -17.99
N SER A 122 -10.71 -16.51 -17.11
CA SER A 122 -11.40 -15.25 -17.47
C SER A 122 -10.65 -14.02 -16.97
N ILE A 123 -9.94 -14.14 -15.85
CA ILE A 123 -9.14 -13.08 -15.24
C ILE A 123 -7.76 -13.62 -14.88
N THR A 124 -6.68 -12.90 -15.11
CA THR A 124 -5.37 -13.29 -14.54
C THR A 124 -5.24 -12.82 -13.09
N ASN A 125 -4.52 -13.56 -12.25
CA ASN A 125 -4.29 -13.17 -10.86
C ASN A 125 -3.54 -11.83 -10.76
N GLN A 126 -2.59 -11.58 -11.67
CA GLN A 126 -1.86 -10.31 -11.74
C GLN A 126 -2.78 -9.13 -12.06
N TYR A 127 -3.73 -9.29 -13.00
CA TYR A 127 -4.70 -8.25 -13.30
C TYR A 127 -5.70 -8.07 -12.15
N LEU A 128 -6.18 -9.17 -11.56
CA LEU A 128 -7.06 -9.14 -10.38
C LEU A 128 -6.43 -8.35 -9.22
N PHE A 129 -5.14 -8.50 -8.97
CA PHE A 129 -4.41 -7.71 -7.96
C PHE A 129 -4.58 -6.20 -8.18
N TYR A 130 -4.42 -5.73 -9.41
CA TYR A 130 -4.57 -4.31 -9.75
C TYR A 130 -6.02 -3.84 -9.71
N VAL A 131 -6.97 -4.67 -10.13
CA VAL A 131 -8.40 -4.37 -10.02
C VAL A 131 -8.80 -4.18 -8.56
N LEU A 132 -8.40 -5.08 -7.67
CA LEU A 132 -8.74 -5.02 -6.25
C LEU A 132 -8.05 -3.85 -5.54
N ASN A 133 -6.77 -3.59 -5.82
CA ASN A 133 -6.05 -2.44 -5.24
C ASN A 133 -6.58 -1.09 -5.75
N GLY A 134 -7.06 -1.05 -7.00
CA GLY A 134 -7.68 0.14 -7.59
C GLY A 134 -9.14 0.37 -7.19
N THR A 135 -9.76 -0.60 -6.51
CA THR A 135 -11.16 -0.52 -6.08
C THR A 135 -11.30 0.41 -4.88
N ASP A 136 -12.25 1.35 -4.97
CA ASP A 136 -12.62 2.21 -3.85
C ASP A 136 -13.58 1.50 -2.90
N TRP A 137 -13.01 0.76 -1.95
CA TRP A 137 -13.75 0.00 -0.94
C TRP A 137 -14.59 0.88 0.00
N SER A 138 -14.35 2.19 0.05
CA SER A 138 -15.13 3.09 0.91
C SER A 138 -16.58 3.21 0.47
N LYS A 139 -16.85 3.06 -0.84
CA LYS A 139 -18.20 3.14 -1.42
C LYS A 139 -19.09 1.95 -1.11
N LEU A 140 -18.50 0.82 -0.74
CA LEU A 140 -19.21 -0.41 -0.37
C LEU A 140 -19.54 -0.45 1.14
N ASN A 141 -18.91 0.41 1.95
CA ASN A 141 -19.13 0.47 3.39
C ASN A 141 -20.39 1.28 3.72
N THR A 142 -21.52 0.61 3.84
CA THR A 142 -22.80 1.21 4.24
C THR A 142 -23.07 1.16 5.75
N SER A 143 -22.21 0.50 6.53
CA SER A 143 -22.44 0.24 7.96
C SER A 143 -21.43 0.92 8.90
N THR A 144 -21.81 1.12 10.16
CA THR A 144 -20.99 1.69 11.24
C THR A 144 -19.74 0.86 11.55
N ILE A 145 -19.72 -0.42 11.15
CA ILE A 145 -18.57 -1.32 11.28
C ILE A 145 -17.91 -1.45 9.91
N VAL A 146 -16.66 -1.01 9.81
CA VAL A 146 -15.87 -1.12 8.58
C VAL A 146 -15.51 -2.59 8.34
N ARG A 147 -16.35 -3.30 7.57
CA ARG A 147 -16.16 -4.69 7.16
C ARG A 147 -16.71 -4.91 5.75
N LEU A 148 -15.98 -5.69 4.97
CA LEU A 148 -16.38 -6.20 3.67
C LEU A 148 -16.88 -7.64 3.84
N TYR A 149 -18.10 -7.91 3.44
CA TYR A 149 -18.67 -9.26 3.47
C TYR A 149 -18.41 -9.99 2.16
N ASN A 150 -18.50 -11.32 2.19
CA ASN A 150 -18.33 -12.14 0.99
C ASN A 150 -19.36 -11.78 -0.08
N ASP A 151 -20.57 -11.38 0.30
CA ASP A 151 -21.60 -10.97 -0.68
C ASP A 151 -21.25 -9.63 -1.34
N ASP A 152 -20.64 -8.69 -0.61
CA ASP A 152 -20.15 -7.44 -1.20
C ASP A 152 -19.06 -7.71 -2.24
N LEU A 153 -18.13 -8.62 -1.92
CA LEU A 153 -17.10 -9.07 -2.86
C LEU A 153 -17.73 -9.76 -4.07
N ARG A 154 -18.68 -10.67 -3.89
CA ARG A 154 -19.35 -11.36 -5.01
C ARG A 154 -20.08 -10.39 -5.92
N ALA A 155 -20.68 -9.35 -5.35
CA ALA A 155 -21.42 -8.32 -6.07
C ALA A 155 -20.53 -7.26 -6.72
N LEU A 156 -19.21 -7.24 -6.44
CA LEU A 156 -18.30 -6.28 -7.04
C LEU A 156 -18.30 -6.45 -8.56
N SER A 157 -18.82 -5.44 -9.25
CA SER A 157 -18.81 -5.36 -10.71
C SER A 157 -17.41 -4.98 -11.18
N ILE A 158 -16.90 -5.74 -12.14
CA ILE A 158 -15.61 -5.49 -12.75
C ILE A 158 -15.70 -5.59 -14.27
N SER A 159 -14.79 -4.89 -14.93
CA SER A 159 -14.68 -4.86 -16.39
C SER A 159 -13.46 -5.66 -16.83
N LEU A 160 -13.65 -6.61 -17.74
CA LEU A 160 -12.63 -7.54 -18.20
C LEU A 160 -12.24 -7.26 -19.65
N PRO A 161 -10.99 -6.86 -19.91
CA PRO A 161 -10.41 -6.95 -21.25
C PRO A 161 -10.07 -8.40 -21.63
N SER A 162 -9.56 -8.59 -22.85
CA SER A 162 -8.97 -9.88 -23.25
C SER A 162 -7.80 -10.27 -22.32
N LEU A 163 -7.52 -11.57 -22.18
CA LEU A 163 -6.43 -12.05 -21.31
C LEU A 163 -5.06 -11.46 -21.71
N GLU A 164 -4.85 -11.21 -23.01
CA GLU A 164 -3.61 -10.59 -23.50
C GLU A 164 -3.48 -9.14 -23.02
N GLU A 165 -4.57 -8.37 -23.10
CA GLU A 165 -4.60 -7.00 -22.60
C GLU A 165 -4.50 -6.95 -21.07
N GLN A 166 -5.14 -7.88 -20.35
CA GLN A 166 -5.01 -8.00 -18.89
C GLN A 166 -3.55 -8.18 -18.47
N ARG A 167 -2.81 -9.10 -19.12
CA ARG A 167 -1.37 -9.30 -18.89
C ARG A 167 -0.58 -8.02 -19.18
N LYS A 168 -0.82 -7.37 -20.32
CA LYS A 168 -0.11 -6.15 -20.69
C LYS A 168 -0.32 -5.00 -19.70
N ILE A 169 -1.56 -4.83 -19.21
CA ILE A 169 -1.89 -3.86 -18.17
C ILE A 169 -1.15 -4.21 -16.87
N ALA A 170 -1.23 -5.47 -16.44
CA ALA A 170 -0.60 -5.90 -15.19
C ALA A 170 0.92 -5.77 -15.24
N ASP A 171 1.56 -6.16 -16.35
CA ASP A 171 3.00 -6.03 -16.57
C ASP A 171 3.42 -4.56 -16.50
N PHE A 172 2.71 -3.68 -17.21
CA PHE A 172 2.99 -2.25 -17.19
C PHE A 172 2.89 -1.66 -15.78
N LEU A 173 1.81 -1.96 -15.04
CA LEU A 173 1.64 -1.47 -13.67
C LEU A 173 2.71 -2.05 -12.73
N SER A 174 3.12 -3.30 -12.93
CA SER A 174 4.17 -3.93 -12.12
C SER A 174 5.53 -3.27 -12.31
N LEU A 175 5.86 -2.86 -13.54
CA LEU A 175 7.08 -2.10 -13.83
C LEU A 175 7.07 -0.72 -13.14
N ILE A 176 5.90 -0.09 -13.05
CA ILE A 176 5.73 1.17 -12.32
C ILE A 176 5.92 0.95 -10.82
N ASP A 177 5.32 -0.09 -10.25
CA ASP A 177 5.47 -0.43 -8.83
C ASP A 177 6.94 -0.76 -8.49
N GLU A 178 7.62 -1.56 -9.31
CA GLU A 178 9.05 -1.86 -9.16
C GLU A 178 9.90 -0.59 -9.19
N ARG A 179 9.58 0.33 -10.11
CA ARG A 179 10.28 1.61 -10.22
C ARG A 179 10.06 2.48 -8.98
N ILE A 180 8.84 2.54 -8.47
CA ILE A 180 8.49 3.27 -7.24
C ILE A 180 9.29 2.69 -6.06
N GLU A 181 9.32 1.37 -5.92
CA GLU A 181 10.02 0.72 -4.82
C GLU A 181 11.53 0.94 -4.87
N THR A 182 12.13 0.84 -6.06
CA THR A 182 13.55 1.16 -6.29
C THR A 182 13.89 2.60 -5.87
N GLN A 183 13.00 3.55 -6.18
CA GLN A 183 13.19 4.95 -5.78
C GLN A 183 13.04 5.13 -4.26
N ARG A 184 12.10 4.45 -3.61
CA ARG A 184 11.96 4.47 -2.14
C ARG A 184 13.21 3.97 -1.44
N GLN A 185 13.80 2.88 -1.93
CA GLN A 185 15.06 2.36 -1.39
C GLN A 185 16.21 3.36 -1.56
N THR A 186 16.31 3.99 -2.74
CA THR A 186 17.31 5.03 -3.01
C THR A 186 17.16 6.20 -2.04
N ILE A 187 15.94 6.68 -1.83
CA ILE A 187 15.63 7.75 -0.88
C ILE A 187 16.02 7.35 0.55
N SER A 188 15.71 6.13 0.97
CA SER A 188 16.08 5.59 2.28
C SER A 188 17.61 5.58 2.50
N HIS A 189 18.38 5.15 1.49
CA HIS A 189 19.84 5.18 1.54
C HIS A 189 20.39 6.62 1.65
N LEU A 190 19.83 7.57 0.90
CA LEU A 190 20.23 8.98 0.97
C LEU A 190 19.94 9.58 2.35
N TYR A 191 18.80 9.27 2.95
CA TYR A 191 18.50 9.69 4.33
C TYR A 191 19.49 9.12 5.35
N SER A 192 19.80 7.82 5.24
CA SER A 192 20.78 7.17 6.10
C SER A 192 22.18 7.81 5.97
N LEU A 193 22.61 8.07 4.74
CA LEU A 193 23.89 8.75 4.46
C LEU A 193 23.92 10.17 5.04
N SER A 194 22.86 10.95 4.83
CA SER A 194 22.71 12.30 5.41
C SER A 194 22.79 12.28 6.93
N MET A 195 22.12 11.30 7.57
CA MET A 195 22.19 11.11 9.02
C MET A 195 23.61 10.76 9.48
N GLY A 196 24.31 9.90 8.73
CA GLY A 196 25.72 9.58 8.96
C GLY A 196 26.61 10.83 8.96
N PHE A 197 26.49 11.68 7.94
CA PHE A 197 27.22 12.96 7.88
C PHE A 197 26.91 13.87 9.07
N TYR A 198 25.64 14.02 9.44
CA TYR A 198 25.23 14.81 10.58
C TYR A 198 25.89 14.34 11.88
N LEU A 199 25.92 13.02 12.12
CA LEU A 199 26.56 12.43 13.29
C LEU A 199 28.08 12.61 13.26
N CYS A 200 28.73 12.46 12.10
CA CYS A 200 30.15 12.71 11.92
C CYS A 200 30.54 14.16 12.24
N ILE A 201 29.78 15.14 11.74
CA ILE A 201 30.00 16.57 12.02
C ILE A 201 29.83 16.86 13.52
N ARG A 202 28.85 16.25 14.18
CA ARG A 202 28.65 16.42 15.63
C ARG A 202 29.72 15.72 16.47
N ASN A 203 30.35 14.67 15.95
CA ASN A 203 31.35 13.91 16.70
C ASN A 203 32.73 14.61 16.69
N LYS A 204 32.95 15.47 17.69
CA LYS A 204 34.12 16.34 17.83
C LYS A 204 35.44 15.64 18.17
N ARG A 205 35.50 14.31 18.17
CA ARG A 205 36.65 13.55 18.71
C ARG A 205 37.97 13.75 17.94
N LYS A 206 37.93 14.23 16.69
CA LYS A 206 39.13 14.40 15.83
C LYS A 206 39.42 15.83 15.36
N VAL A 207 38.61 16.82 15.76
CA VAL A 207 38.74 18.17 15.19
C VAL A 207 38.66 19.23 16.28
N LYS A 208 39.60 20.18 16.30
CA LYS A 208 39.68 21.30 17.26
C LYS A 208 38.65 22.39 16.94
N TRP A 209 37.37 22.13 17.16
CA TRP A 209 36.33 23.16 17.07
C TRP A 209 36.16 23.88 18.40
N SER A 210 36.15 25.22 18.37
CA SER A 210 35.71 26.02 19.51
C SER A 210 34.20 25.83 19.74
N LYS A 211 33.80 25.75 21.01
CA LYS A 211 32.38 25.88 21.38
C LYS A 211 32.08 27.36 21.53
N VAL A 212 31.04 27.84 20.87
CA VAL A 212 30.50 29.21 21.01
C VAL A 212 29.04 29.11 21.45
N PHE A 213 28.56 30.04 22.28
CA PHE A 213 27.13 30.08 22.57
C PHE A 213 26.40 30.69 21.38
N LEU A 214 25.16 30.24 21.11
CA LEU A 214 24.35 30.83 20.03
C LEU A 214 24.17 32.34 20.21
N ARG A 215 24.08 32.84 21.46
CA ARG A 215 24.00 34.28 21.76
C ARG A 215 25.24 35.08 21.32
N ASP A 216 26.38 34.40 21.15
CA ASP A 216 27.64 35.04 20.78
C ASP A 216 27.77 35.16 19.25
N VAL A 217 27.01 34.38 18.48
CA VAL A 217 27.06 34.32 17.00
C VAL A 217 25.74 34.64 16.32
N MET A 218 24.66 34.80 17.08
CA MET A 218 23.33 35.16 16.60
C MET A 218 22.70 36.20 17.52
N THR A 219 21.97 37.13 16.91
CA THR A 219 21.14 38.09 17.63
C THR A 219 19.71 37.61 17.64
N ILE A 220 19.16 37.37 18.83
CA ILE A 220 17.72 37.08 18.98
C ILE A 220 16.96 38.38 18.74
N ARG A 221 16.15 38.40 17.68
CA ARG A 221 15.22 39.48 17.35
C ARG A 221 13.83 39.13 17.89
N LYS A 222 13.19 40.05 18.59
CA LYS A 222 11.80 39.92 19.10
C LYS A 222 10.84 40.93 18.46
N GLU A 223 11.35 41.73 17.54
CA GLU A 223 10.61 42.76 16.82
C GLU A 223 9.54 42.10 15.92
N LYS A 224 8.33 42.68 15.89
CA LYS A 224 7.32 42.31 14.89
C LYS A 224 7.88 42.64 13.50
N ASN A 225 7.56 41.79 12.53
CA ASN A 225 7.90 42.03 11.14
C ASN A 225 7.05 43.19 10.56
N SER A 226 7.45 44.42 10.83
CA SER A 226 6.74 45.65 10.42
C SER A 226 7.04 46.09 8.99
N LYS A 227 8.07 45.52 8.36
CA LYS A 227 8.50 45.87 7.00
C LYS A 227 8.01 44.89 5.93
N ASN A 228 7.07 44.01 6.26
CA ASN A 228 6.60 42.94 5.35
C ASN A 228 7.75 42.09 4.77
N ALA A 229 8.83 41.88 5.52
CA ALA A 229 9.92 41.02 5.08
C ALA A 229 9.41 39.58 4.92
N GLU A 230 10.03 38.80 4.03
CA GLU A 230 9.72 37.37 3.97
C GLU A 230 10.04 36.71 5.31
N VAL A 231 9.06 35.99 5.86
CA VAL A 231 9.26 35.15 7.03
C VAL A 231 9.54 33.75 6.55
N HIS A 232 10.72 33.23 6.89
CA HIS A 232 11.05 31.83 6.68
C HIS A 232 10.91 31.03 7.98
N SER A 233 10.39 29.82 7.89
CA SER A 233 10.25 28.87 8.99
C SER A 233 11.14 27.67 8.78
N VAL A 234 11.53 27.01 9.88
CA VAL A 234 12.25 25.73 9.82
C VAL A 234 11.24 24.60 9.85
N SER A 235 11.14 23.87 8.75
CA SER A 235 10.35 22.65 8.63
C SER A 235 11.21 21.44 8.91
N VAL A 236 10.63 20.48 9.65
CA VAL A 236 11.26 19.18 9.93
C VAL A 236 11.65 18.45 8.64
N ASN A 237 10.89 18.62 7.55
CA ASN A 237 11.05 17.85 6.32
C ASN A 237 11.62 18.64 5.15
N ARG A 238 11.69 19.97 5.25
CA ARG A 238 12.07 20.85 4.11
C ARG A 238 13.14 21.89 4.42
N GLY A 239 13.68 21.90 5.64
CA GLY A 239 14.69 22.89 6.04
C GLY A 239 14.09 24.29 6.17
N ILE A 240 14.78 25.32 5.68
CA ILE A 240 14.33 26.73 5.72
C ILE A 240 13.40 26.98 4.53
N ILE A 241 12.15 27.36 4.80
CA ILE A 241 11.13 27.56 3.76
C ILE A 241 10.37 28.85 3.99
N ASN A 242 9.83 29.45 2.93
CA ASN A 242 8.90 30.57 3.07
C ASN A 242 7.62 30.12 3.81
N GLN A 243 7.27 30.88 4.85
CA GLN A 243 6.16 30.53 5.75
C GLN A 243 4.79 30.62 5.05
N ILE A 244 4.61 31.57 4.14
CA ILE A 244 3.37 31.77 3.39
C ILE A 244 3.20 30.63 2.37
N GLU A 245 4.24 30.31 1.62
CA GLU A 245 4.23 29.20 0.66
C GLU A 245 3.93 27.86 1.34
N HIS A 246 4.42 27.66 2.57
CA HIS A 246 4.23 26.40 3.28
C HIS A 246 2.92 26.28 4.05
N LEU A 247 2.50 27.35 4.72
CA LEU A 247 1.36 27.31 5.65
C LEU A 247 0.11 27.99 5.07
N GLY A 248 0.20 28.59 3.88
CA GLY A 248 -0.89 29.31 3.22
C GLY A 248 -1.31 30.60 3.92
N ARG A 249 -0.62 30.99 5.00
CA ARG A 249 -0.90 32.18 5.81
C ARG A 249 0.36 32.67 6.52
N SER A 250 0.46 33.99 6.67
CA SER A 250 1.47 34.63 7.54
C SER A 250 0.95 34.65 8.98
N PHE A 251 1.74 34.19 9.94
CA PHE A 251 1.44 34.29 11.38
C PHE A 251 2.08 35.51 12.03
N ALA A 252 2.72 36.39 11.26
CA ALA A 252 3.14 37.68 11.77
C ALA A 252 1.87 38.50 12.06
N ALA A 253 1.53 38.61 13.34
CA ALA A 253 0.35 39.30 13.84
C ALA A 253 0.19 40.68 13.16
N LYS A 254 -0.92 40.85 12.46
CA LYS A 254 -1.40 42.15 11.99
C LYS A 254 -1.93 42.87 13.24
N ASP A 255 -1.23 43.94 13.61
CA ASP A 255 -1.44 44.88 14.72
C ASP A 255 -1.80 44.30 16.09
#